data_AF-A0A3R9WAX2-F1
#
_entry.id   AF-A0A3R9WAX2-F1
#
_cell.length_a   1.000
_cell.length_b   1.000
_cell.length_c   1.000
_cell.angle_alpha   90.00
_cell.angle_beta   90.00
_cell.angle_gamma   90.00
#
_symmetry.space_group_name_H-M   'P 1'
#
loop_
_entity.id
_entity.type
_entity.pdbx_description
1 polymer ?
#
loop_
_entity_poly.entity_id
_entity_poly.type
_entity_poly.pdbx_seq_one_letter_code
_entity_poly.pdbx_strand_id
1 'polypeptide(L)' 'MNRTDITRALDDLLFTPDLDLDEAIDRHTVTLTLTDGRTSRIEVHLFARMAPDGRFRTVEETTRPLTDHPDDEHLGLIH' A
#
# COMPACT_ATOMS: atom_id res chain seq x y z
N MET A 1 -18.00 -3.20 11.89
CA MET A 1 -17.17 -2.59 10.83
C MET A 1 -16.60 -3.73 10.02
N ASN A 2 -17.20 -4.00 8.86
CA ASN A 2 -16.85 -5.16 8.03
C ASN A 2 -15.53 -4.85 7.31
N ARG A 3 -14.49 -5.63 7.61
CA ARG A 3 -13.17 -5.51 6.99
C ARG A 3 -13.33 -5.93 5.53
N THR A 4 -13.28 -4.99 4.59
CA THR A 4 -13.29 -5.31 3.17
C THR A 4 -12.01 -6.08 2.86
N ASP A 5 -12.15 -7.30 2.40
CA ASP A 5 -11.03 -8.20 2.07
C ASP A 5 -10.33 -7.69 0.81
N ILE A 6 -9.01 -7.57 0.86
CA ILE A 6 -8.18 -7.08 -0.26
C ILE A 6 -8.32 -7.97 -1.50
N THR A 7 -8.59 -9.27 -1.32
CA THR A 7 -8.86 -10.18 -2.42
C THR A 7 -10.16 -9.80 -3.14
N ARG A 8 -11.17 -9.35 -2.43
CA ARG A 8 -12.44 -8.92 -3.02
C ARG A 8 -12.30 -7.61 -3.79
N ALA A 9 -11.51 -6.66 -3.27
CA ALA A 9 -11.24 -5.40 -3.96
C ALA A 9 -10.47 -5.62 -5.27
N LEU A 10 -9.50 -6.53 -5.29
CA LEU A 10 -8.75 -6.87 -6.51
C LEU A 10 -9.61 -7.62 -7.53
N ASP A 11 -10.52 -8.50 -7.08
CA ASP A 11 -11.44 -9.21 -7.96
C ASP A 11 -12.45 -8.25 -8.62
N ASP A 12 -13.02 -7.34 -7.82
CA ASP A 12 -13.94 -6.31 -8.30
C ASP A 12 -13.25 -5.40 -9.34
N LEU A 13 -11.99 -5.00 -9.09
CA LEU A 13 -11.20 -4.15 -9.98
C LEU A 13 -10.81 -4.83 -11.30
N LEU A 14 -10.36 -6.08 -11.23
CA LEU A 14 -9.84 -6.79 -12.41
C LEU A 14 -10.95 -7.36 -13.30
N PHE A 15 -12.14 -7.60 -12.75
CA PHE A 15 -13.20 -8.35 -13.42
C PHE A 15 -14.55 -7.63 -13.50
N THR A 16 -14.67 -6.39 -12.99
CA THR A 16 -15.91 -5.57 -13.07
C THR A 16 -15.64 -4.23 -13.78
N PRO A 17 -15.63 -4.20 -15.12
CA PRO A 17 -15.19 -3.05 -15.93
C PRO A 17 -16.15 -1.83 -15.93
N ASP A 18 -17.31 -1.90 -15.25
CA ASP A 18 -18.29 -0.81 -15.14
C ASP A 18 -18.03 0.13 -13.93
N LEU A 19 -16.94 -0.06 -13.19
CA LEU A 19 -16.50 0.88 -12.16
C LEU A 19 -15.68 2.01 -12.80
N ASP A 20 -16.11 3.28 -12.62
CA ASP A 20 -15.31 4.45 -12.97
C ASP A 20 -13.99 4.40 -12.18
N LEU A 21 -12.88 4.12 -12.86
CA LEU A 21 -11.60 3.91 -12.20
C LEU A 21 -10.84 5.22 -12.04
N ASP A 22 -11.20 5.99 -11.01
CA ASP A 22 -10.37 7.06 -10.44
C ASP A 22 -9.28 6.48 -9.52
N GLU A 23 -8.78 5.26 -9.73
CA GLU A 23 -7.81 4.63 -8.82
C GLU A 23 -6.40 4.53 -9.42
N ALA A 24 -5.41 4.96 -8.64
CA ALA A 24 -4.00 4.76 -8.93
C ALA A 24 -3.48 3.63 -8.03
N ILE A 25 -2.77 2.67 -8.65
CA ILE A 25 -2.09 1.59 -7.95
C ILE A 25 -0.61 1.69 -8.28
N ASP A 26 0.22 1.75 -7.25
CA ASP A 26 1.68 1.69 -7.39
C ASP A 26 2.26 0.63 -6.46
N ARG A 27 3.35 0.00 -6.92
CA ARG A 27 4.16 -0.91 -6.11
C ARG A 27 5.61 -0.46 -6.21
N HIS A 28 6.18 -0.06 -5.07
CA HIS A 28 7.57 0.36 -5.03
C HIS A 28 8.35 -0.32 -3.89
N THR A 29 9.64 -0.53 -4.12
CA THR A 29 10.57 -1.05 -3.10
C THR A 29 11.41 0.08 -2.53
N VAL A 30 11.49 0.16 -1.20
CA VAL A 30 12.26 1.20 -0.48
C VAL A 30 13.36 0.55 0.34
N THR A 31 14.54 1.15 0.35
CA THR A 31 15.62 0.83 1.28
C THR A 31 15.65 1.89 2.38
N LEU A 32 15.46 1.47 3.63
CA LEU A 32 15.40 2.33 4.80
C LEU A 32 16.69 2.22 5.59
N THR A 33 17.23 3.34 6.05
CA THR A 33 18.23 3.37 7.12
C THR A 33 17.51 3.71 8.41
N LEU A 34 17.46 2.75 9.33
CA LEU A 34 16.80 2.88 10.62
C LEU A 34 17.69 3.66 11.60
N THR A 35 17.08 4.19 12.67
CA THR A 35 17.78 5.05 13.65
C THR A 35 18.89 4.35 14.42
N ASP A 36 18.83 3.01 14.51
CA ASP A 36 19.86 2.14 15.09
C ASP A 36 21.05 1.90 14.12
N GLY A 37 21.00 2.47 12.91
CA GLY A 37 22.02 2.32 11.87
C GLY A 37 21.86 1.08 10.99
N ARG A 38 20.86 0.23 11.23
CA ARG A 38 20.56 -0.93 10.38
C ARG A 38 19.89 -0.49 9.08
N THR A 39 20.01 -1.30 8.04
CA THR A 39 19.26 -1.14 6.80
C THR A 39 18.17 -2.19 6.70
N SER A 40 16.96 -1.78 6.34
CA SER A 40 15.85 -2.69 5.98
C SER A 40 15.36 -2.41 4.56
N ARG A 41 14.71 -3.39 3.94
CA ARG A 41 14.05 -3.23 2.65
C ARG A 41 12.59 -3.60 2.80
N ILE A 42 11.72 -2.72 2.30
CA ILE A 42 10.26 -2.92 2.34
C ILE A 42 9.68 -2.80 0.93
N GLU A 43 8.58 -3.50 0.70
CA GLU A 43 7.69 -3.32 -0.44
C GLU A 43 6.45 -2.56 0.04
N VAL A 44 6.07 -1.55 -0.72
CA VAL A 44 4.91 -0.72 -0.42
C VAL A 44 3.95 -0.80 -1.59
N HIS A 45 2.69 -1.07 -1.28
CA HIS A 45 1.58 -0.97 -2.22
C HIS A 45 0.74 0.24 -1.86
N LEU A 46 0.60 1.17 -2.80
CA LEU A 46 -0.23 2.36 -2.67
C LEU A 46 -1.49 2.19 -3.51
N PHE A 47 -2.63 2.47 -2.88
CA PHE A 47 -3.95 2.51 -3.52
C PHE A 47 -4.51 3.90 -3.28
N ALA A 48 -4.69 4.69 -4.33
CA ALA A 48 -5.20 6.04 -4.19
C ALA A 48 -6.48 6.22 -4.99
N ARG A 49 -7.46 6.92 -4.43
CA ARG A 49 -8.58 7.47 -5.19
C ARG A 49 -8.27 8.90 -5.58
N MET A 50 -8.48 9.23 -6.85
CA MET A 50 -8.27 10.54 -7.41
C MET A 50 -9.50 11.44 -7.20
N ALA A 51 -9.25 12.73 -7.11
CA ALA A 51 -10.26 13.76 -7.27
C ALA A 51 -10.28 14.24 -8.73
N PRO A 52 -11.39 14.84 -9.21
CA PRO A 52 -11.50 15.33 -10.59
C PRO A 52 -10.45 16.37 -11.01
N ASP A 53 -9.77 17.00 -10.05
CA ASP A 53 -8.68 17.95 -10.29
C ASP A 53 -7.30 17.28 -10.43
N GLY A 54 -7.26 15.95 -10.45
CA GLY A 54 -6.04 15.15 -10.60
C GLY A 54 -5.22 15.01 -9.32
N ARG A 55 -5.75 15.38 -8.15
CA ARG A 55 -5.11 15.16 -6.85
C ARG A 55 -5.58 13.87 -6.19
N PHE A 56 -4.81 13.35 -5.24
CA PHE A 56 -5.29 12.27 -4.39
C PHE A 56 -6.39 12.78 -3.45
N ARG A 57 -7.55 12.14 -3.49
CA ARG A 57 -8.64 12.30 -2.52
C ARG A 57 -8.39 11.46 -1.28
N THR A 58 -7.99 10.20 -1.45
CA THR A 58 -7.59 9.29 -0.37
C THR A 58 -6.43 8.42 -0.83
N VAL A 59 -5.56 8.02 0.09
CA VAL A 59 -4.47 7.07 -0.14
C VAL A 59 -4.51 6.03 0.97
N GLU A 60 -4.45 4.76 0.59
CA GLU A 60 -4.24 3.63 1.47
C GLU A 60 -2.92 2.96 1.12
N GLU A 61 -2.20 2.51 2.15
CA GLU A 61 -0.90 1.88 2.00
C GLU A 61 -0.90 0.50 2.67
N THR A 62 -0.25 -0.47 2.05
CA THR A 62 0.16 -1.71 2.72
C THR A 62 1.67 -1.90 2.56
N THR A 63 2.35 -2.02 3.69
CA THR A 63 3.79 -2.25 3.76
C THR A 63 4.09 -3.72 4.04
N ARG A 64 5.07 -4.29 3.36
CA ARG A 64 5.59 -5.64 3.59
C ARG A 64 7.10 -5.62 3.75
N PRO A 65 7.67 -6.21 4.80
CA PRO A 65 9.12 -6.39 4.89
C PRO A 65 9.62 -7.34 3.79
N LEU A 66 10.77 -7.01 3.20
CA LEU A 66 11.50 -7.85 2.25
C LEU A 66 12.82 -8.37 2.83
N THR A 67 13.28 -7.79 3.95
CA THR A 67 14.38 -8.32 4.76
C THR A 67 13.80 -9.17 5.88
N ASP A 68 14.42 -10.32 6.13
CA ASP A 68 14.02 -11.23 7.20
C ASP A 68 14.73 -10.84 8.50
N HIS A 69 14.17 -9.86 9.20
CA HIS A 69 14.60 -9.48 10.55
C HIS A 69 13.35 -9.31 11.44
N PRO A 70 13.33 -9.87 12.67
CA PRO A 70 12.14 -9.84 13.53
C PRO A 70 11.58 -8.43 13.75
N ASP A 71 12.45 -7.45 13.98
CA ASP A 71 12.03 -6.05 14.19
C ASP A 71 11.45 -5.35 12.95
N ASP A 72 11.57 -5.95 11.75
CA ASP A 72 11.06 -5.33 10.52
C ASP A 72 9.55 -5.51 10.35
N GLU A 73 8.89 -6.36 11.16
CA GLU A 73 7.46 -6.70 11.01
C GLU A 73 6.53 -5.50 11.23
N HIS A 74 6.97 -4.51 12.00
CA HIS A 74 6.17 -3.32 12.35
C HIS A 74 6.51 -2.10 11.48
N LEU A 75 7.44 -2.22 10.54
CA LEU A 75 7.80 -1.11 9.67
C LEU A 75 6.60 -0.71 8.80
N GLY A 76 6.20 0.56 8.86
CA GLY A 76 5.04 1.11 8.16
C GLY A 76 3.77 1.25 9.01
N LEU A 77 3.78 0.81 10.28
CA LEU A 77 2.67 1.04 11.21
C LEU A 77 2.85 2.37 11.95
N ILE A 78 1.77 3.17 12.03
CA ILE A 78 1.71 4.35 12.89
C ILE A 78 1.07 3.93 14.22
N HIS A 79 1.78 4.12 15.32
CA HIS A 79 1.29 3.88 16.69
C HIS A 79 0.59 5.12 17.28
#